data_AF-A0A7Z0EHJ0-F1
#
_entry.id   AF-A0A7Z0EHJ0-F1
#
_cell.length_a   1.000
_cell.length_b   1.000
_cell.length_c   1.000
_cell.angle_alpha   90.00
_cell.angle_beta   90.00
_cell.angle_gamma   90.00
#
_symmetry.space_group_name_H-M   'P 1'
#
loop_
_entity.id
_entity.type
_entity.pdbx_description
1 polymer ?
#
loop_
_entity_poly.entity_id
_entity_poly.type
_entity_poly.pdbx_seq_one_letter_code
_entity_poly.pdbx_strand_id
1 'polypeptide(L)'
;MSLDDPWNESVTRLFSGIVVDVEKKMSGRVNVDKWLDPIVGRERGRDLVARELALFLEAAERIVTYLPGCTLSVVDNDVSVSIADRRILTASFGFYRLRLSEKIGGREVAIGSFSQSMGVKAFLWRLAVTHWGDAFERKFALSDPRPVVRSESGMSFLIHAREGEGPHAEVWEVADALSFARGCARDVDVLLDAARQLAARGNEVTRPLQVSLADRIQGCLIGGAVGDALGYPVEFSTLDSITARVGPAGVREFLAHPGAPLGAVSDDTQMTLFTADALTRRTGDVSVRSLMVDAYRDWHVTQTTTTPATAALSRRHSSPVLQEPWLFAQRAPGLTIMAALQAMPENASVEVIPDATNQSKGCGTVMRSAPFGLVPSWTPEEAYEHAAQASAITHGHPTAHIAAGALALLIRHLVAGQPLSRAVAAMLAHVVSAEPDGLAETSTSLHTVAEQIPGIPDHPDVEGLGAGWVAEEALAIAVYCALIFPERDQVENALSLAVTHSGDSDSTGSICGNILGALHGIDAIPERWRNSVEGRDTILAVANTLAHTN
;
A
#
# COMPACT_ATOMS: atom_id res chain seq x y z
N MET A 1 -26.43 11.75 38.41
CA MET A 1 -25.57 12.42 37.41
C MET A 1 -26.38 13.58 36.86
N SER A 2 -25.93 14.81 37.07
CA SER A 2 -26.68 16.04 36.73
C SER A 2 -26.73 16.28 35.22
N LEU A 3 -27.77 16.97 34.80
CA LEU A 3 -28.23 17.23 33.43
C LEU A 3 -27.50 18.37 32.71
N ASP A 4 -26.23 18.61 33.01
CA ASP A 4 -25.46 19.72 32.41
C ASP A 4 -24.13 19.22 31.81
N ASP A 5 -24.22 18.42 30.75
CA ASP A 5 -23.06 18.03 29.94
C ASP A 5 -23.14 18.69 28.54
N PRO A 6 -22.24 19.62 28.19
CA PRO A 6 -22.23 20.31 26.89
C PRO A 6 -21.95 19.37 25.69
N TRP A 7 -21.56 18.12 25.94
CA TRP A 7 -21.51 17.07 24.91
C TRP A 7 -22.88 16.70 24.34
N ASN A 8 -23.94 16.75 25.16
CA ASN A 8 -25.26 16.30 24.72
C ASN A 8 -25.90 17.27 23.72
N GLU A 9 -25.61 18.58 23.81
CA GLU A 9 -26.11 19.58 22.87
C GLU A 9 -25.43 19.51 21.50
N SER A 10 -24.12 19.23 21.47
CA SER A 10 -23.34 19.14 20.22
C SER A 10 -23.64 17.85 19.45
N VAL A 11 -23.79 16.74 20.17
CA VAL A 11 -24.25 15.44 19.66
C VAL A 11 -25.69 15.58 19.14
N THR A 12 -26.63 16.12 19.94
CA THR A 12 -28.02 16.32 19.50
C THR A 12 -28.13 17.27 18.28
N ARG A 13 -27.27 18.29 18.15
CA ARG A 13 -27.20 19.17 16.96
C ARG A 13 -26.64 18.46 15.72
N LEU A 14 -25.66 17.57 15.86
CA LEU A 14 -25.13 16.78 14.75
C LEU A 14 -26.16 15.75 14.25
N PHE A 15 -26.86 15.10 15.18
CA PHE A 15 -27.81 14.03 14.86
C PHE A 15 -29.18 14.53 14.39
N SER A 16 -29.66 15.67 14.91
CA SER A 16 -30.79 16.40 14.29
C SER A 16 -30.45 16.81 12.86
N GLY A 17 -29.19 17.17 12.56
CA GLY A 17 -28.73 17.44 11.19
C GLY A 17 -28.86 16.24 10.23
N ILE A 18 -28.55 15.03 10.69
CA ILE A 18 -28.62 13.80 9.87
C ILE A 18 -30.07 13.36 9.63
N VAL A 19 -30.91 13.38 10.67
CA VAL A 19 -32.34 13.07 10.54
C VAL A 19 -33.03 14.10 9.65
N VAL A 20 -32.71 15.39 9.83
CA VAL A 20 -33.20 16.48 8.97
C VAL A 20 -32.70 16.30 7.54
N ASP A 21 -31.46 15.86 7.28
CA ASP A 21 -30.95 15.68 5.92
C ASP A 21 -31.61 14.48 5.20
N VAL A 22 -31.90 13.40 5.95
CA VAL A 22 -32.73 12.29 5.45
C VAL A 22 -34.17 12.75 5.19
N GLU A 23 -34.81 13.43 6.12
CA GLU A 23 -36.17 13.99 5.95
C GLU A 23 -36.23 15.00 4.80
N LYS A 24 -35.19 15.82 4.61
CA LYS A 24 -35.12 16.86 3.57
C LYS A 24 -34.86 16.24 2.19
N LYS A 25 -33.97 15.25 2.08
CA LYS A 25 -33.74 14.47 0.85
C LYS A 25 -34.94 13.60 0.47
N MET A 26 -35.71 13.13 1.45
CA MET A 26 -36.87 12.27 1.26
C MET A 26 -38.21 13.02 1.29
N SER A 27 -38.20 14.34 1.50
CA SER A 27 -39.41 15.15 1.63
C SER A 27 -40.29 15.00 0.40
N GLY A 28 -41.51 14.50 0.61
CA GLY A 28 -42.49 14.23 -0.44
C GLY A 28 -42.39 12.86 -1.12
N ARG A 29 -41.44 11.98 -0.74
CA ARG A 29 -41.28 10.63 -1.30
C ARG A 29 -41.56 9.49 -0.30
N VAL A 30 -41.34 9.69 1.00
CA VAL A 30 -41.55 8.67 2.06
C VAL A 30 -42.03 9.33 3.36
N ASN A 31 -42.90 8.66 4.13
CA ASN A 31 -43.30 9.09 5.48
C ASN A 31 -42.40 8.42 6.53
N VAL A 32 -41.33 9.13 6.91
CA VAL A 32 -40.27 8.66 7.83
C VAL A 32 -40.81 8.40 9.25
N ASP A 33 -41.77 9.20 9.72
CA ASP A 33 -42.38 9.01 11.05
C ASP A 33 -43.15 7.69 11.15
N LYS A 34 -43.87 7.31 10.09
CA LYS A 34 -44.59 6.03 10.02
C LYS A 34 -43.65 4.80 10.08
N TRP A 35 -42.38 4.97 9.70
CA TRP A 35 -41.35 3.93 9.75
C TRP A 35 -40.68 3.83 11.13
N LEU A 36 -40.60 4.94 11.86
CA LEU A 36 -39.93 5.03 13.16
C LEU A 36 -40.89 4.83 14.35
N ASP A 37 -42.19 5.08 14.17
CA ASP A 37 -43.24 4.94 15.20
C ASP A 37 -43.36 3.53 15.84
N PRO A 38 -43.17 2.40 15.13
CA PRO A 38 -43.23 1.07 15.77
C PRO A 38 -42.02 0.75 16.67
N ILE A 39 -40.97 1.58 16.63
CA ILE A 39 -39.67 1.38 17.28
C ILE A 39 -39.63 2.07 18.66
N VAL A 40 -40.76 2.69 19.08
CA VAL A 40 -40.88 3.48 20.32
C VAL A 40 -40.56 2.63 21.56
N GLY A 41 -39.44 2.97 22.21
CA GLY A 41 -39.09 2.46 23.53
C GLY A 41 -37.67 2.75 24.00
N ARG A 42 -36.68 2.92 23.09
CA ARG A 42 -35.29 3.30 23.44
C ARG A 42 -34.64 4.09 22.30
N GLU A 43 -34.28 5.35 22.52
CA GLU A 43 -33.69 6.27 21.50
C GLU A 43 -32.57 5.62 20.67
N ARG A 44 -31.67 4.85 21.30
CA ARG A 44 -30.58 4.11 20.63
C ARG A 44 -31.02 3.18 19.49
N GLY A 45 -32.24 2.65 19.52
CA GLY A 45 -32.77 1.78 18.46
C GLY A 45 -33.22 2.54 17.21
N ARG A 46 -33.68 3.79 17.39
CA ARG A 46 -34.13 4.67 16.30
C ARG A 46 -32.94 5.14 15.46
N ASP A 47 -31.86 5.54 16.14
CA ASP A 47 -30.63 6.06 15.51
C ASP A 47 -29.92 5.01 14.64
N LEU A 48 -29.86 3.76 15.12
CA LEU A 48 -29.22 2.67 14.40
C LEU A 48 -29.99 2.31 13.12
N VAL A 49 -31.33 2.26 13.20
CA VAL A 49 -32.18 1.93 12.05
C VAL A 49 -32.13 3.04 11.00
N ALA A 50 -32.13 4.31 11.43
CA ALA A 50 -31.97 5.44 10.51
C ALA A 50 -30.62 5.40 9.76
N ARG A 51 -29.53 5.05 10.46
CA ARG A 51 -28.20 4.89 9.85
C ARG A 51 -28.15 3.77 8.80
N GLU A 52 -28.66 2.59 9.13
CA GLU A 52 -28.66 1.45 8.21
C GLU A 52 -29.55 1.69 6.98
N LEU A 53 -30.66 2.42 7.18
CA LEU A 53 -31.52 2.83 6.07
C LEU A 53 -30.83 3.80 5.13
N ALA A 54 -30.13 4.81 5.65
CA ALA A 54 -29.37 5.76 4.84
C ALA A 54 -28.31 5.04 3.98
N LEU A 55 -27.59 4.08 4.58
CA LEU A 55 -26.59 3.27 3.87
C LEU A 55 -27.19 2.40 2.78
N PHE A 56 -28.34 1.77 3.04
CA PHE A 56 -29.03 0.97 2.04
C PHE A 56 -29.52 1.81 0.86
N LEU A 57 -30.09 2.99 1.14
CA LEU A 57 -30.60 3.90 0.11
C LEU A 57 -29.47 4.45 -0.75
N GLU A 58 -28.35 4.86 -0.14
CA GLU A 58 -27.18 5.33 -0.87
C GLU A 58 -26.64 4.23 -1.81
N ALA A 59 -26.54 2.99 -1.32
CA ALA A 59 -26.14 1.85 -2.14
C ALA A 59 -27.13 1.60 -3.29
N ALA A 60 -28.44 1.65 -3.02
CA ALA A 60 -29.48 1.42 -4.02
C ALA A 60 -29.51 2.52 -5.09
N GLU A 61 -29.31 3.78 -4.72
CA GLU A 61 -29.21 4.90 -5.66
C GLU A 61 -27.97 4.79 -6.54
N ARG A 62 -26.83 4.38 -5.97
CA ARG A 62 -25.61 4.09 -6.75
C ARG A 62 -25.87 2.96 -7.75
N ILE A 63 -26.50 1.86 -7.32
CA ILE A 63 -26.85 0.73 -8.20
C ILE A 63 -27.72 1.21 -9.38
N VAL A 64 -28.74 2.04 -9.14
CA VAL A 64 -29.59 2.58 -10.21
C VAL A 64 -28.85 3.56 -11.12
N THR A 65 -27.94 4.36 -10.55
CA THR A 65 -27.14 5.32 -11.30
C THR A 65 -26.15 4.64 -12.24
N TYR A 66 -25.53 3.55 -11.79
CA TYR A 66 -24.44 2.88 -12.51
C TYR A 66 -24.89 1.69 -13.37
N LEU A 67 -26.13 1.21 -13.22
CA LEU A 67 -26.67 0.09 -14.01
C LEU A 67 -27.90 0.53 -14.84
N PRO A 68 -27.73 0.72 -16.16
CA PRO A 68 -28.83 1.08 -17.05
C PRO A 68 -29.96 0.04 -17.02
N GLY A 69 -31.20 0.50 -16.81
CA GLY A 69 -32.40 -0.36 -16.77
C GLY A 69 -32.83 -0.79 -15.36
N CYS A 70 -32.07 -0.44 -14.33
CA CYS A 70 -32.48 -0.59 -12.94
C CYS A 70 -33.41 0.54 -12.51
N THR A 71 -34.42 0.23 -11.68
CA THR A 71 -35.34 1.20 -11.07
C THR A 71 -35.40 0.99 -9.56
N LEU A 72 -35.37 2.10 -8.82
CA LEU A 72 -35.63 2.11 -7.37
C LEU A 72 -37.12 2.34 -7.16
N SER A 73 -37.77 1.48 -6.37
CA SER A 73 -39.15 1.67 -5.95
C SER A 73 -39.29 1.53 -4.45
N VAL A 74 -40.04 2.45 -3.84
CA VAL A 74 -40.37 2.45 -2.42
C VAL A 74 -41.88 2.32 -2.31
N VAL A 75 -42.34 1.24 -1.66
CA VAL A 75 -43.77 0.97 -1.46
C VAL A 75 -43.96 0.55 -0.01
N ASP A 76 -44.81 1.26 0.74
CA ASP A 76 -45.03 1.08 2.17
C ASP A 76 -43.74 1.14 3.01
N ASN A 77 -43.28 -0.01 3.54
CA ASN A 77 -42.05 -0.18 4.32
C ASN A 77 -40.98 -0.98 3.56
N ASP A 78 -41.14 -1.14 2.24
CA ASP A 78 -40.23 -1.89 1.39
C ASP A 78 -39.47 -0.96 0.45
N VAL A 79 -38.15 -1.07 0.44
CA VAL A 79 -37.29 -0.46 -0.57
C VAL A 79 -36.80 -1.56 -1.50
N SER A 80 -37.05 -1.43 -2.80
CA SER A 80 -36.65 -2.45 -3.77
C SER A 80 -35.97 -1.86 -5.00
N VAL A 81 -34.93 -2.56 -5.44
CA VAL A 81 -34.29 -2.32 -6.74
C VAL A 81 -34.80 -3.39 -7.71
N SER A 82 -35.21 -2.97 -8.89
CA SER A 82 -35.74 -3.84 -9.94
C SER A 82 -35.01 -3.61 -11.26
N ILE A 83 -34.96 -4.62 -12.13
CA ILE A 83 -34.48 -4.48 -13.52
C ILE A 83 -35.49 -5.16 -14.45
N ALA A 84 -35.93 -4.46 -15.51
CA ALA A 84 -36.92 -4.95 -16.48
C ALA A 84 -38.15 -5.63 -15.81
N ASP A 85 -38.78 -4.92 -14.88
CA ASP A 85 -39.96 -5.34 -14.08
C ASP A 85 -39.75 -6.55 -13.15
N ARG A 86 -38.49 -6.94 -12.90
CA ARG A 86 -38.13 -8.00 -11.94
C ARG A 86 -37.42 -7.40 -10.72
N ARG A 87 -38.00 -7.57 -9.53
CA ARG A 87 -37.35 -7.20 -8.25
C ARG A 87 -36.13 -8.08 -8.03
N ILE A 88 -34.97 -7.43 -7.96
CA ILE A 88 -33.66 -8.07 -7.75
C ILE A 88 -33.20 -7.92 -6.30
N LEU A 89 -33.66 -6.87 -5.62
CA LEU A 89 -33.36 -6.65 -4.21
C LEU A 89 -34.59 -6.06 -3.54
N THR A 90 -35.00 -6.59 -2.39
CA THR A 90 -36.05 -5.99 -1.56
C THR A 90 -35.60 -5.99 -0.11
N ALA A 91 -35.66 -4.81 0.50
CA ALA A 91 -35.45 -4.58 1.93
C ALA A 91 -36.81 -4.31 2.57
N SER A 92 -37.30 -5.27 3.35
CA SER A 92 -38.56 -5.15 4.09
C SER A 92 -38.30 -4.92 5.57
N PHE A 93 -38.94 -3.88 6.12
CA PHE A 93 -38.78 -3.49 7.52
C PHE A 93 -40.01 -3.89 8.36
N GLY A 94 -39.82 -4.85 9.27
CA GLY A 94 -40.84 -5.25 10.24
C GLY A 94 -40.23 -5.79 11.54
N PHE A 95 -40.81 -5.44 12.70
CA PHE A 95 -40.44 -5.94 14.04
C PHE A 95 -38.92 -6.03 14.29
N TYR A 96 -38.21 -4.91 14.15
CA TYR A 96 -36.76 -4.81 14.42
C TYR A 96 -35.88 -5.73 13.57
N ARG A 97 -36.39 -6.20 12.42
CA ARG A 97 -35.68 -7.13 11.54
C ARG A 97 -35.71 -6.65 10.10
N LEU A 98 -34.53 -6.52 9.49
CA LEU A 98 -34.39 -6.31 8.05
C LEU A 98 -34.45 -7.68 7.37
N ARG A 99 -35.43 -7.88 6.48
CA ARG A 99 -35.52 -9.10 5.68
C ARG A 99 -35.11 -8.78 4.24
N LEU A 100 -34.18 -9.57 3.71
CA LEU A 100 -33.74 -9.50 2.33
C LEU A 100 -34.21 -10.75 1.58
N SER A 101 -34.90 -10.54 0.48
CA SER A 101 -35.41 -11.58 -0.39
C SER A 101 -35.03 -11.33 -1.85
N GLU A 102 -34.87 -12.42 -2.60
CA GLU A 102 -34.67 -12.42 -4.06
C GLU A 102 -35.75 -13.28 -4.72
N LYS A 103 -36.13 -12.91 -5.95
CA LYS A 103 -37.12 -13.64 -6.72
C LYS A 103 -36.44 -14.58 -7.73
N ILE A 104 -36.20 -15.83 -7.33
CA ILE A 104 -35.61 -16.87 -8.17
C ILE A 104 -36.71 -17.71 -8.81
N GLY A 105 -36.80 -17.73 -10.14
CA GLY A 105 -37.77 -18.56 -10.87
C GLY A 105 -39.24 -18.23 -10.57
N GLY A 106 -39.55 -16.96 -10.24
CA GLY A 106 -40.90 -16.51 -9.90
C GLY A 106 -41.31 -16.72 -8.44
N ARG A 107 -40.49 -17.40 -7.63
CA ARG A 107 -40.68 -17.58 -6.18
C ARG A 107 -39.78 -16.64 -5.40
N GLU A 108 -40.32 -16.09 -4.32
CA GLU A 108 -39.55 -15.24 -3.41
C GLU A 108 -38.81 -16.11 -2.39
N VAL A 109 -37.50 -16.00 -2.37
CA VAL A 109 -36.60 -16.77 -1.51
C VAL A 109 -35.96 -15.79 -0.53
N ALA A 110 -36.15 -16.04 0.77
CA ALA A 110 -35.50 -15.25 1.81
C ALA A 110 -34.01 -15.59 1.85
N ILE A 111 -33.16 -14.59 1.60
CA ILE A 111 -31.70 -14.76 1.56
C ILE A 111 -31.09 -14.46 2.94
N GLY A 112 -31.77 -13.62 3.73
CA GLY A 112 -31.35 -13.32 5.11
C GLY A 112 -32.41 -12.57 5.89
N SER A 113 -32.35 -12.67 7.20
CA SER A 113 -33.12 -11.82 8.11
C SER A 113 -32.23 -11.37 9.26
N PHE A 114 -32.01 -10.07 9.40
CA PHE A 114 -31.02 -9.52 10.31
C PHE A 114 -31.72 -8.81 11.46
N SER A 115 -31.51 -9.31 12.67
CA SER A 115 -31.75 -8.57 13.90
C SER A 115 -30.38 -8.16 14.46
N GLN A 116 -30.05 -6.88 14.35
CA GLN A 116 -28.89 -6.20 14.95
C GLN A 116 -27.55 -6.14 14.15
N SER A 117 -27.01 -4.90 14.17
CA SER A 117 -25.69 -4.30 13.88
C SER A 117 -24.62 -4.88 12.92
N MET A 118 -24.78 -6.00 12.22
CA MET A 118 -23.71 -6.51 11.32
C MET A 118 -24.19 -7.07 9.96
N GLY A 119 -25.50 -7.06 9.70
CA GLY A 119 -26.11 -7.84 8.62
C GLY A 119 -25.91 -7.32 7.19
N VAL A 120 -26.12 -6.02 6.95
CA VAL A 120 -26.17 -5.46 5.59
C VAL A 120 -24.80 -5.48 4.92
N LYS A 121 -23.74 -5.23 5.70
CA LYS A 121 -22.35 -5.17 5.22
C LYS A 121 -21.79 -6.54 4.82
N ALA A 122 -22.02 -7.56 5.64
CA ALA A 122 -21.62 -8.94 5.34
C ALA A 122 -22.45 -9.56 4.20
N PHE A 123 -23.63 -9.00 3.91
CA PHE A 123 -24.52 -9.44 2.85
C PHE A 123 -24.17 -8.85 1.47
N LEU A 124 -23.84 -7.55 1.38
CA LEU A 124 -23.33 -6.96 0.12
C LEU A 124 -22.07 -7.68 -0.36
N TRP A 125 -21.21 -8.07 0.57
CA TRP A 125 -20.07 -8.97 0.36
C TRP A 125 -20.49 -10.32 -0.26
N ARG A 126 -21.48 -11.02 0.32
CA ARG A 126 -21.97 -12.31 -0.20
C ARG A 126 -22.68 -12.20 -1.55
N LEU A 127 -23.44 -11.14 -1.79
CA LEU A 127 -24.17 -10.91 -3.06
C LEU A 127 -23.21 -10.66 -4.23
N ALA A 128 -22.13 -9.89 -4.00
CA ALA A 128 -21.08 -9.64 -4.97
C ALA A 128 -20.32 -10.93 -5.34
N VAL A 129 -19.92 -11.70 -4.32
CA VAL A 129 -19.18 -12.97 -4.51
C VAL A 129 -20.03 -14.06 -5.19
N THR A 130 -21.33 -14.15 -4.89
CA THR A 130 -22.14 -15.30 -5.33
C THR A 130 -22.77 -15.12 -6.73
N HIS A 131 -23.14 -13.90 -7.14
CA HIS A 131 -23.91 -13.70 -8.38
C HIS A 131 -23.13 -13.10 -9.55
N TRP A 132 -22.05 -12.37 -9.29
CA TRP A 132 -21.43 -11.51 -10.32
C TRP A 132 -20.12 -12.06 -10.89
N GLY A 133 -19.51 -13.07 -10.26
CA GLY A 133 -18.31 -13.74 -10.80
C GLY A 133 -18.62 -14.72 -11.93
N ASP A 134 -19.57 -15.64 -11.73
CA ASP A 134 -19.64 -16.87 -12.55
C ASP A 134 -20.87 -16.99 -13.47
N ALA A 135 -21.94 -16.25 -13.19
CA ALA A 135 -23.20 -16.32 -13.94
C ALA A 135 -23.34 -15.21 -14.99
N PHE A 136 -22.56 -14.13 -14.86
CA PHE A 136 -22.55 -13.00 -15.78
C PHE A 136 -21.84 -13.34 -17.10
N GLU A 137 -20.67 -13.98 -17.03
CA GLU A 137 -19.90 -14.45 -18.20
C GLU A 137 -20.69 -15.44 -19.07
N ARG A 138 -21.42 -16.38 -18.44
CA ARG A 138 -22.16 -17.41 -19.16
C ARG A 138 -23.43 -16.92 -19.85
N LYS A 139 -23.98 -15.77 -19.47
CA LYS A 139 -25.24 -15.25 -20.04
C LYS A 139 -25.04 -14.15 -21.07
N PHE A 140 -23.92 -13.44 -21.03
CA PHE A 140 -23.60 -12.37 -21.99
C PHE A 140 -22.89 -12.87 -23.27
N ALA A 141 -22.33 -14.08 -23.26
CA ALA A 141 -21.68 -14.69 -24.43
C ALA A 141 -22.64 -15.19 -25.54
N LEU A 142 -23.97 -15.06 -25.37
CA LEU A 142 -24.96 -15.67 -26.29
C LEU A 142 -25.92 -14.69 -26.99
N SER A 143 -25.63 -13.39 -27.01
CA SER A 143 -26.42 -12.45 -27.81
C SER A 143 -25.61 -11.25 -28.28
N ASP A 144 -25.02 -11.36 -29.47
CA ASP A 144 -24.49 -10.25 -30.28
C ASP A 144 -25.57 -9.87 -31.32
N PRO A 145 -25.80 -8.58 -31.68
CA PRO A 145 -24.84 -7.76 -32.40
C PRO A 145 -24.66 -6.32 -31.84
N ARG A 146 -23.42 -6.02 -31.41
CA ARG A 146 -22.69 -4.73 -31.36
C ARG A 146 -23.42 -3.48 -30.83
N PRO A 147 -23.07 -2.98 -29.63
CA PRO A 147 -23.38 -1.61 -29.25
C PRO A 147 -22.30 -0.67 -29.80
N VAL A 148 -22.69 0.21 -30.72
CA VAL A 148 -21.93 1.42 -31.07
C VAL A 148 -22.35 2.51 -30.10
N VAL A 149 -21.44 2.97 -29.23
CA VAL A 149 -21.67 4.13 -28.38
C VAL A 149 -21.12 5.36 -29.11
N ARG A 150 -21.95 6.41 -29.19
CA ARG A 150 -21.57 7.72 -29.74
C ARG A 150 -21.43 8.72 -28.62
N SER A 151 -20.32 9.46 -28.58
CA SER A 151 -20.17 10.62 -27.69
C SER A 151 -20.99 11.82 -28.19
N GLU A 152 -21.23 12.80 -27.31
CA GLU A 152 -21.88 14.07 -27.66
C GLU A 152 -21.13 14.89 -28.74
N SER A 153 -19.87 14.54 -29.02
CA SER A 153 -19.05 15.11 -30.11
C SER A 153 -19.11 14.33 -31.44
N GLY A 154 -19.93 13.27 -31.55
CA GLY A 154 -20.24 12.60 -32.81
C GLY A 154 -19.27 11.48 -33.25
N MET A 155 -18.29 11.10 -32.43
CA MET A 155 -17.43 9.94 -32.73
C MET A 155 -18.09 8.63 -32.29
N SER A 156 -17.98 7.61 -33.15
CA SER A 156 -18.57 6.27 -32.94
C SER A 156 -17.47 5.27 -32.57
N PHE A 157 -17.62 4.58 -31.45
CA PHE A 157 -16.68 3.54 -31.00
C PHE A 157 -17.30 2.14 -31.14
N LEU A 158 -16.48 1.15 -31.49
CA LEU A 158 -16.86 -0.25 -31.66
C LEU A 158 -16.21 -1.08 -30.54
N ILE A 159 -17.01 -1.65 -29.64
CA ILE A 159 -16.51 -2.46 -28.51
C ILE A 159 -16.39 -3.91 -28.97
N HIS A 160 -15.18 -4.46 -28.93
CA HIS A 160 -14.91 -5.88 -29.16
C HIS A 160 -14.47 -6.50 -27.83
N ALA A 161 -15.22 -7.48 -27.31
CA ALA A 161 -14.81 -8.24 -26.14
C ALA A 161 -14.42 -9.65 -26.59
N ARG A 162 -13.12 -9.94 -26.56
CA ARG A 162 -12.56 -11.29 -26.56
C ARG A 162 -11.39 -11.28 -25.58
N GLU A 163 -11.25 -12.37 -24.83
CA GLU A 163 -10.21 -12.60 -23.80
C GLU A 163 -8.89 -11.86 -24.07
N GLY A 164 -8.48 -11.04 -23.11
CA GLY A 164 -7.19 -10.33 -23.10
C GLY A 164 -7.31 -8.80 -23.06
N GLU A 165 -6.59 -8.20 -22.11
CA GLU A 165 -5.99 -6.86 -22.15
C GLU A 165 -6.90 -5.69 -22.59
N GLY A 166 -7.41 -4.91 -21.61
CA GLY A 166 -8.01 -3.60 -21.88
C GLY A 166 -8.53 -2.84 -20.64
N PRO A 167 -8.57 -1.49 -20.69
CA PRO A 167 -8.63 -0.55 -19.55
C PRO A 167 -9.99 -0.41 -18.85
N HIS A 168 -10.87 -1.41 -18.93
CA HIS A 168 -12.19 -1.37 -18.27
C HIS A 168 -12.33 -2.36 -17.10
N ALA A 169 -11.30 -3.17 -16.82
CA ALA A 169 -11.18 -3.90 -15.55
C ALA A 169 -10.81 -3.00 -14.36
N GLU A 170 -10.22 -1.82 -14.64
CA GLU A 170 -9.63 -0.92 -13.64
C GLU A 170 -10.63 -0.25 -12.70
N VAL A 171 -11.89 -0.08 -13.10
CA VAL A 171 -12.91 0.61 -12.29
C VAL A 171 -13.52 -0.30 -11.21
N TRP A 172 -13.56 -1.61 -11.45
CA TRP A 172 -14.24 -2.56 -10.57
C TRP A 172 -13.34 -3.07 -9.44
N GLU A 173 -12.05 -3.24 -9.70
CA GLU A 173 -11.13 -3.82 -8.71
C GLU A 173 -10.59 -2.79 -7.70
N VAL A 174 -10.68 -1.49 -8.01
CA VAL A 174 -10.43 -0.41 -7.04
C VAL A 174 -11.53 -0.40 -5.96
N ALA A 175 -12.76 -0.78 -6.28
CA ALA A 175 -13.84 -0.89 -5.29
C ALA A 175 -13.59 -2.00 -4.24
N ASP A 176 -12.83 -3.05 -4.58
CA ASP A 176 -12.43 -4.12 -3.66
C ASP A 176 -11.40 -3.63 -2.62
N ALA A 177 -10.38 -2.87 -3.06
CA ALA A 177 -9.42 -2.24 -2.14
C ALA A 177 -10.09 -1.20 -1.21
N LEU A 178 -11.10 -0.50 -1.72
CA LEU A 178 -11.85 0.55 -1.00
C LEU A 178 -12.83 0.04 0.06
N SER A 179 -13.18 -1.25 0.05
CA SER A 179 -14.03 -1.82 1.09
C SER A 179 -13.29 -2.10 2.40
N PHE A 180 -11.94 -2.13 2.35
CA PHE A 180 -11.07 -2.29 3.52
C PHE A 180 -10.86 -0.96 4.27
N ALA A 181 -10.78 0.17 3.56
CA ALA A 181 -10.40 1.48 4.12
C ALA A 181 -11.59 2.33 4.66
N ARG A 182 -12.49 1.74 5.47
CA ARG A 182 -13.76 2.39 5.91
C ARG A 182 -13.65 3.45 7.02
N GLY A 183 -12.57 4.24 7.02
CA GLY A 183 -12.36 5.37 7.96
C GLY A 183 -12.45 6.76 7.33
N CYS A 184 -11.99 6.95 6.09
CA CYS A 184 -11.72 8.29 5.55
C CYS A 184 -12.36 8.50 4.17
N ALA A 185 -13.56 9.06 4.12
CA ALA A 185 -14.27 9.34 2.87
C ALA A 185 -13.57 10.39 1.96
N ARG A 186 -12.75 11.29 2.54
CA ARG A 186 -11.97 12.29 1.77
C ARG A 186 -10.77 11.68 1.05
N ASP A 187 -10.10 10.76 1.71
CA ASP A 187 -8.85 10.14 1.26
C ASP A 187 -9.08 9.18 0.08
N VAL A 188 -10.26 8.57 0.04
CA VAL A 188 -10.71 7.64 -1.01
C VAL A 188 -10.96 8.34 -2.36
N ASP A 189 -11.54 9.54 -2.37
CA ASP A 189 -11.83 10.26 -3.62
C ASP A 189 -10.54 10.78 -4.28
N VAL A 190 -9.57 11.24 -3.48
CA VAL A 190 -8.23 11.65 -3.96
C VAL A 190 -7.46 10.44 -4.52
N LEU A 191 -7.56 9.29 -3.85
CA LEU A 191 -6.95 8.03 -4.30
C LEU A 191 -7.53 7.53 -5.62
N LEU A 192 -8.85 7.62 -5.76
CA LEU A 192 -9.56 7.29 -7.00
C LEU A 192 -9.14 8.20 -8.15
N ASP A 193 -8.94 9.49 -7.89
CA ASP A 193 -8.53 10.44 -8.90
C ASP A 193 -7.05 10.24 -9.31
N ALA A 194 -6.15 10.06 -8.34
CA ALA A 194 -4.74 9.76 -8.59
C ALA A 194 -4.56 8.43 -9.37
N ALA A 195 -5.25 7.36 -8.98
CA ALA A 195 -5.20 6.08 -9.67
C ALA A 195 -5.74 6.17 -11.12
N ARG A 196 -6.84 6.90 -11.32
CA ARG A 196 -7.41 7.15 -12.67
C ARG A 196 -6.46 7.97 -13.54
N GLN A 197 -5.76 8.94 -12.98
CA GLN A 197 -4.84 9.80 -13.72
C GLN A 197 -3.53 9.08 -14.06
N LEU A 198 -3.01 8.24 -13.16
CA LEU A 198 -1.89 7.35 -13.44
C LEU A 198 -2.22 6.37 -14.57
N ALA A 199 -3.41 5.78 -14.55
CA ALA A 199 -3.90 4.93 -15.64
C ALA A 199 -4.05 5.70 -16.97
N ALA A 200 -4.49 6.98 -16.92
CA ALA A 200 -4.62 7.82 -18.10
C ALA A 200 -3.26 8.22 -18.74
N ARG A 201 -2.15 8.17 -17.98
CA ARG A 201 -0.79 8.48 -18.48
C ARG A 201 -0.06 7.28 -19.09
N GLY A 202 -0.40 6.05 -18.70
CA GLY A 202 0.24 4.80 -19.18
C GLY A 202 -0.22 4.32 -20.55
N ASN A 203 -0.47 5.22 -21.50
CA ASN A 203 -1.08 4.90 -22.79
C ASN A 203 -0.05 4.84 -23.92
N GLU A 204 0.91 3.91 -23.83
CA GLU A 204 1.54 3.30 -25.01
C GLU A 204 1.76 1.81 -24.73
N VAL A 205 0.90 0.99 -25.34
CA VAL A 205 0.95 -0.48 -25.30
C VAL A 205 2.24 -0.95 -25.97
N THR A 206 3.30 -1.07 -25.17
CA THR A 206 4.34 -2.06 -25.44
C THR A 206 3.94 -3.34 -24.73
N ARG A 207 3.94 -4.44 -25.47
CA ARG A 207 3.65 -5.78 -24.96
C ARG A 207 4.45 -6.00 -23.66
N PRO A 208 3.83 -6.24 -22.50
CA PRO A 208 4.56 -6.31 -21.24
C PRO A 208 5.61 -7.40 -21.36
N LEU A 209 6.89 -7.04 -21.18
CA LEU A 209 7.96 -8.01 -21.02
C LEU A 209 7.57 -8.91 -19.85
N GLN A 210 7.52 -10.23 -20.08
CA GLN A 210 7.34 -11.18 -18.99
C GLN A 210 8.62 -11.18 -18.13
N VAL A 211 8.63 -10.34 -17.10
CA VAL A 211 9.71 -10.30 -16.10
C VAL A 211 9.50 -11.45 -15.12
N SER A 212 10.47 -12.35 -15.00
CA SER A 212 10.38 -13.49 -14.09
C SER A 212 10.45 -13.04 -12.63
N LEU A 213 9.94 -13.86 -11.69
CA LEU A 213 10.06 -13.57 -10.26
C LEU A 213 11.53 -13.39 -9.84
N ALA A 214 12.43 -14.22 -10.38
CA ALA A 214 13.86 -14.11 -10.12
C ALA A 214 14.41 -12.75 -10.57
N ASP A 215 14.05 -12.29 -11.77
CA ASP A 215 14.48 -10.98 -12.29
C ASP A 215 13.95 -9.83 -11.45
N ARG A 216 12.73 -9.95 -10.91
CA ARG A 216 12.12 -8.95 -10.00
C ARG A 216 12.82 -8.91 -8.65
N ILE A 217 13.16 -10.07 -8.08
CA ILE A 217 13.89 -10.16 -6.80
C ILE A 217 15.29 -9.58 -6.97
N GLN A 218 16.02 -9.99 -8.03
CA GLN A 218 17.32 -9.44 -8.37
C GLN A 218 17.25 -7.94 -8.64
N GLY A 219 16.25 -7.51 -9.42
CA GLY A 219 16.01 -6.11 -9.73
C GLY A 219 15.76 -5.28 -8.49
N CYS A 220 14.92 -5.76 -7.56
CA CYS A 220 14.63 -5.09 -6.30
C CYS A 220 15.91 -4.86 -5.48
N LEU A 221 16.71 -5.91 -5.24
CA LEU A 221 17.90 -5.79 -4.40
C LEU A 221 19.03 -4.99 -5.07
N ILE A 222 19.26 -5.19 -6.37
CA ILE A 222 20.26 -4.41 -7.12
C ILE A 222 19.82 -2.97 -7.33
N GLY A 223 18.54 -2.75 -7.61
CA GLY A 223 17.96 -1.42 -7.77
C GLY A 223 18.12 -0.60 -6.50
N GLY A 224 17.81 -1.17 -5.33
CA GLY A 224 18.05 -0.52 -4.05
C GLY A 224 19.51 -0.20 -3.81
N ALA A 225 20.41 -1.16 -4.05
CA ALA A 225 21.85 -0.92 -3.90
C ALA A 225 22.39 0.18 -4.83
N VAL A 226 21.86 0.27 -6.05
CA VAL A 226 22.22 1.35 -6.97
C VAL A 226 21.67 2.69 -6.49
N GLY A 227 20.44 2.75 -6.00
CA GLY A 227 19.84 3.95 -5.45
C GLY A 227 20.60 4.50 -4.23
N ASP A 228 20.91 3.61 -3.28
CA ASP A 228 21.79 3.87 -2.15
C ASP A 228 23.14 4.44 -2.63
N ALA A 229 23.87 3.73 -3.50
CA ALA A 229 25.20 4.15 -3.95
C ALA A 229 25.20 5.47 -4.76
N LEU A 230 24.07 5.85 -5.37
CA LEU A 230 23.90 7.16 -6.01
C LEU A 230 23.68 8.27 -4.98
N GLY A 231 22.90 8.01 -3.93
CA GLY A 231 22.56 8.98 -2.88
C GLY A 231 23.65 9.15 -1.82
N TYR A 232 24.40 8.10 -1.49
CA TYR A 232 25.35 8.11 -0.37
C TYR A 232 26.43 9.22 -0.46
N PRO A 233 26.99 9.55 -1.64
CA PRO A 233 27.94 10.66 -1.75
C PRO A 233 27.35 12.07 -1.61
N VAL A 234 26.03 12.21 -1.63
CA VAL A 234 25.30 13.49 -1.55
C VAL A 234 24.40 13.59 -0.32
N GLU A 235 24.26 12.51 0.46
CA GLU A 235 23.66 12.53 1.79
C GLU A 235 24.20 13.71 2.62
N PHE A 236 23.31 14.37 3.37
CA PHE A 236 23.56 15.59 4.16
C PHE A 236 23.87 16.86 3.35
N SER A 237 23.93 16.80 2.02
CA SER A 237 24.07 18.00 1.18
C SER A 237 22.73 18.71 1.00
N THR A 238 22.77 20.00 0.70
CA THR A 238 21.59 20.74 0.22
C THR A 238 21.41 20.55 -1.27
N LEU A 239 20.19 20.66 -1.79
CA LEU A 239 19.89 20.62 -3.22
C LEU A 239 20.76 21.59 -4.03
N ASP A 240 20.99 22.81 -3.52
CA ASP A 240 21.87 23.79 -4.16
C ASP A 240 23.33 23.29 -4.28
N SER A 241 23.84 22.65 -3.22
CA SER A 241 25.19 22.07 -3.19
C SER A 241 25.33 20.90 -4.16
N ILE A 242 24.30 20.03 -4.21
CA ILE A 242 24.24 18.90 -5.14
C ILE A 242 24.23 19.44 -6.57
N THR A 243 23.31 20.36 -6.88
CA THR A 243 23.17 20.96 -8.22
C THR A 243 24.44 21.69 -8.65
N ALA A 244 25.13 22.37 -7.74
CA ALA A 244 26.43 23.00 -8.04
C ALA A 244 27.52 21.96 -8.37
N ARG A 245 27.45 20.76 -7.79
CA ARG A 245 28.42 19.67 -7.99
C ARG A 245 28.17 18.88 -9.27
N VAL A 246 26.92 18.53 -9.57
CA VAL A 246 26.57 17.62 -10.69
C VAL A 246 25.79 18.28 -11.83
N GLY A 247 25.39 19.53 -11.66
CA GLY A 247 24.61 20.29 -12.64
C GLY A 247 23.09 20.07 -12.52
N PRO A 248 22.29 20.74 -13.37
CA PRO A 248 20.84 20.77 -13.28
C PRO A 248 20.15 19.44 -13.63
N ALA A 249 20.89 18.47 -14.17
CA ALA A 249 20.35 17.14 -14.46
C ALA A 249 20.28 16.24 -13.21
N GLY A 250 20.79 16.70 -12.06
CA GLY A 250 20.89 15.91 -10.83
C GLY A 250 21.98 14.85 -10.91
N VAL A 251 21.98 13.94 -9.93
CA VAL A 251 22.96 12.84 -9.88
C VAL A 251 22.63 11.84 -10.99
N ARG A 252 23.57 11.61 -11.91
CA ARG A 252 23.45 10.70 -13.07
C ARG A 252 24.53 9.63 -13.15
N GLU A 253 25.49 9.69 -12.23
CA GLU A 253 26.62 8.77 -12.15
C GLU A 253 26.99 8.57 -10.68
N PHE A 254 27.62 7.44 -10.36
CA PHE A 254 28.24 7.28 -9.05
C PHE A 254 29.26 8.39 -8.82
N LEU A 255 29.21 8.98 -7.63
CA LEU A 255 30.10 10.07 -7.25
C LEU A 255 31.14 9.56 -6.25
N ALA A 256 32.30 10.20 -6.22
CA ALA A 256 33.31 9.89 -5.21
C ALA A 256 32.83 10.31 -3.81
N HIS A 257 33.05 9.45 -2.81
CA HIS A 257 32.85 9.73 -1.39
C HIS A 257 34.16 9.43 -0.63
N PRO A 258 34.65 10.31 0.26
CA PRO A 258 35.91 10.10 0.97
C PRO A 258 35.94 8.77 1.75
N GLY A 259 36.98 7.96 1.52
CA GLY A 259 37.15 6.68 2.24
C GLY A 259 36.29 5.52 1.73
N ALA A 260 35.52 5.72 0.65
CA ALA A 260 34.70 4.70 0.02
C ALA A 260 35.08 4.52 -1.46
N PRO A 261 35.00 3.29 -2.02
CA PRO A 261 35.15 3.08 -3.46
C PRO A 261 34.00 3.74 -4.25
N LEU A 262 34.20 3.92 -5.55
CA LEU A 262 33.11 4.37 -6.43
C LEU A 262 32.00 3.30 -6.48
N GLY A 263 30.73 3.71 -6.36
CA GLY A 263 29.60 2.77 -6.28
C GLY A 263 29.48 2.05 -4.94
N ALA A 264 30.14 2.56 -3.90
CA ALA A 264 29.98 2.10 -2.53
C ALA A 264 28.57 2.33 -2.02
N VAL A 265 28.04 1.34 -1.31
CA VAL A 265 26.73 1.38 -0.64
C VAL A 265 26.86 1.80 0.83
N SER A 266 25.80 2.33 1.44
CA SER A 266 25.72 2.74 2.86
C SER A 266 25.12 1.64 3.75
N ASP A 267 24.73 1.97 4.98
CA ASP A 267 24.05 1.03 5.87
C ASP A 267 22.71 0.52 5.31
N ASP A 268 22.05 1.27 4.43
CA ASP A 268 20.87 0.86 3.67
C ASP A 268 20.99 -0.53 3.04
N THR A 269 21.95 -0.68 2.11
CA THR A 269 22.16 -1.95 1.42
C THR A 269 22.75 -2.99 2.35
N GLN A 270 23.66 -2.60 3.25
CA GLN A 270 24.25 -3.54 4.20
C GLN A 270 23.15 -4.21 5.03
N MET A 271 22.25 -3.43 5.62
CA MET A 271 21.15 -3.95 6.43
C MET A 271 20.12 -4.69 5.60
N THR A 272 19.79 -4.20 4.41
CA THR A 272 18.91 -4.91 3.45
C THR A 272 19.46 -6.29 3.12
N LEU A 273 20.76 -6.42 2.91
CA LEU A 273 21.42 -7.68 2.59
C LEU A 273 21.38 -8.65 3.78
N PHE A 274 21.62 -8.18 5.01
CA PHE A 274 21.46 -9.00 6.22
C PHE A 274 20.01 -9.46 6.42
N THR A 275 19.02 -8.60 6.18
CA THR A 275 17.59 -8.96 6.19
C THR A 275 17.32 -10.06 5.17
N ALA A 276 17.71 -9.86 3.91
CA ALA A 276 17.47 -10.80 2.82
C ALA A 276 18.16 -12.15 3.08
N ASP A 277 19.44 -12.15 3.44
CA ASP A 277 20.20 -13.36 3.77
C ASP A 277 19.52 -14.16 4.88
N ALA A 278 19.09 -13.47 5.95
CA ALA A 278 18.44 -14.13 7.06
C ALA A 278 17.12 -14.79 6.64
N LEU A 279 16.31 -14.13 5.81
CA LEU A 279 15.08 -14.72 5.25
C LEU A 279 15.35 -15.99 4.42
N THR A 280 16.46 -16.08 3.70
CA THR A 280 16.83 -17.31 2.96
C THR A 280 17.14 -18.50 3.86
N ARG A 281 17.50 -18.24 5.13
CA ARG A 281 17.90 -19.25 6.12
C ARG A 281 16.77 -19.65 7.06
N ARG A 282 15.55 -19.16 6.85
CA ARG A 282 14.42 -19.51 7.71
C ARG A 282 14.10 -21.00 7.58
N THR A 283 14.24 -21.76 8.66
CA THR A 283 13.93 -23.20 8.70
C THR A 283 12.90 -23.51 9.79
N GLY A 284 11.89 -24.32 9.47
CA GLY A 284 10.88 -24.77 10.42
C GLY A 284 10.08 -23.62 11.04
N ASP A 285 9.81 -23.72 12.34
CA ASP A 285 8.94 -22.79 13.08
C ASP A 285 9.68 -21.58 13.69
N VAL A 286 10.92 -21.29 13.24
CA VAL A 286 11.66 -20.12 13.73
C VAL A 286 10.91 -18.85 13.35
N SER A 287 10.62 -18.00 14.34
CA SER A 287 9.91 -16.75 14.12
C SER A 287 10.76 -15.78 13.30
N VAL A 288 10.13 -15.03 12.39
CA VAL A 288 10.84 -14.04 11.56
C VAL A 288 11.50 -12.97 12.43
N ARG A 289 10.81 -12.53 13.49
CA ARG A 289 11.37 -11.55 14.44
C ARG A 289 12.67 -12.05 15.09
N SER A 290 12.74 -13.33 15.48
CA SER A 290 13.98 -13.98 15.95
C SER A 290 15.13 -13.79 14.97
N LEU A 291 14.84 -14.14 13.73
CA LEU A 291 15.80 -14.23 12.66
C LEU A 291 16.36 -12.85 12.33
N MET A 292 15.50 -11.82 12.41
CA MET A 292 15.90 -10.43 12.23
C MET A 292 16.76 -9.89 13.38
N VAL A 293 16.52 -10.33 14.62
CA VAL A 293 17.40 -9.98 15.74
C VAL A 293 18.82 -10.47 15.48
N ASP A 294 18.97 -11.73 15.09
CA ASP A 294 20.27 -12.30 14.78
C ASP A 294 20.92 -11.60 13.58
N ALA A 295 20.15 -11.34 12.52
CA ALA A 295 20.62 -10.62 11.33
C ALA A 295 21.14 -9.20 11.67
N TYR A 296 20.42 -8.46 12.50
CA TYR A 296 20.83 -7.10 12.87
C TYR A 296 22.01 -7.09 13.83
N ARG A 297 22.16 -8.12 14.68
CA ARG A 297 23.39 -8.31 15.47
C ARG A 297 24.58 -8.64 14.59
N ASP A 298 24.40 -9.49 13.58
CA ASP A 298 25.43 -9.81 12.59
C ASP A 298 25.89 -8.53 11.88
N TRP A 299 24.95 -7.70 11.41
CA TRP A 299 25.26 -6.38 10.85
C TRP A 299 26.00 -5.49 11.85
N HIS A 300 25.54 -5.39 13.09
CA HIS A 300 26.17 -4.54 14.11
C HIS A 300 27.63 -4.96 14.42
N VAL A 301 27.96 -6.24 14.28
CA VAL A 301 29.36 -6.70 14.35
C VAL A 301 30.21 -6.07 13.26
N THR A 302 29.70 -5.97 12.02
CA THR A 302 30.44 -5.34 10.92
C THR A 302 30.60 -3.83 11.13
N GLN A 303 29.73 -3.21 11.93
CA GLN A 303 29.82 -1.80 12.32
C GLN A 303 30.73 -1.54 13.51
N THR A 304 31.11 -2.55 14.29
CA THR A 304 31.92 -2.37 15.51
C THR A 304 33.30 -3.03 15.43
N THR A 305 33.57 -3.71 14.32
CA THR A 305 34.84 -4.39 14.04
C THR A 305 35.33 -4.05 12.64
N THR A 306 36.63 -4.19 12.39
CA THR A 306 37.26 -3.75 11.12
C THR A 306 37.61 -4.89 10.16
N THR A 307 37.44 -6.14 10.59
CA THR A 307 37.73 -7.33 9.77
C THR A 307 36.75 -8.44 10.10
N PRO A 308 36.40 -9.31 9.14
CA PRO A 308 35.65 -10.54 9.42
C PRO A 308 36.34 -11.33 10.54
N ALA A 309 35.68 -11.45 11.68
CA ALA A 309 36.34 -12.01 12.86
C ALA A 309 36.50 -13.53 12.80
N THR A 310 37.63 -14.00 13.31
CA THR A 310 37.98 -15.42 13.51
C THR A 310 37.00 -16.18 14.41
N ALA A 311 36.66 -17.42 14.03
CA ALA A 311 36.14 -18.61 14.76
C ALA A 311 35.18 -18.49 15.99
N ALA A 312 35.27 -17.46 16.81
CA ALA A 312 34.44 -17.24 18.01
C ALA A 312 33.07 -16.63 17.68
N LEU A 313 32.99 -15.73 16.69
CA LEU A 313 31.71 -15.26 16.13
C LEU A 313 30.99 -16.36 15.35
N SER A 314 31.75 -17.26 14.70
CA SER A 314 31.25 -18.36 13.85
C SER A 314 30.40 -19.43 14.56
N ARG A 315 30.34 -19.45 15.90
CA ARG A 315 29.48 -20.38 16.66
C ARG A 315 28.09 -19.82 17.00
N ARG A 316 27.91 -18.50 16.96
CA ARG A 316 26.65 -17.81 17.26
C ARG A 316 26.02 -17.18 16.01
N HIS A 317 26.85 -16.79 15.05
CA HIS A 317 26.45 -16.01 13.88
C HIS A 317 26.63 -16.89 12.63
N SER A 318 25.54 -17.13 11.90
CA SER A 318 25.46 -18.11 10.81
C SER A 318 25.30 -17.49 9.43
N SER A 319 25.25 -16.15 9.33
CA SER A 319 25.07 -15.46 8.06
C SER A 319 26.31 -15.61 7.16
N PRO A 320 26.19 -16.19 5.95
CA PRO A 320 27.26 -16.24 4.96
C PRO A 320 27.79 -14.85 4.58
N VAL A 321 26.93 -13.82 4.59
CA VAL A 321 27.36 -12.46 4.21
C VAL A 321 28.33 -11.84 5.22
N LEU A 322 28.44 -12.36 6.45
CA LEU A 322 29.52 -11.95 7.39
C LEU A 322 30.94 -12.22 6.90
N GLN A 323 31.12 -13.04 5.86
CA GLN A 323 32.43 -13.30 5.27
C GLN A 323 32.88 -12.20 4.30
N GLU A 324 31.99 -11.26 3.95
CA GLU A 324 32.24 -10.19 2.99
C GLU A 324 33.01 -9.03 3.62
N PRO A 325 34.29 -8.78 3.27
CA PRO A 325 35.08 -7.75 3.91
C PRO A 325 34.54 -6.32 3.69
N TRP A 326 33.85 -6.09 2.57
CA TRP A 326 33.30 -4.78 2.22
C TRP A 326 32.14 -4.34 3.12
N LEU A 327 31.50 -5.27 3.84
CA LEU A 327 30.47 -4.97 4.85
C LEU A 327 31.05 -4.45 6.17
N PHE A 328 32.37 -4.61 6.41
CA PHE A 328 33.06 -4.10 7.60
C PHE A 328 33.49 -2.65 7.42
N ALA A 329 32.51 -1.80 7.10
CA ALA A 329 32.71 -0.39 6.83
C ALA A 329 31.54 0.41 7.42
N GLN A 330 31.86 1.32 8.36
CA GLN A 330 30.89 2.26 8.91
C GLN A 330 30.59 3.35 7.89
N ARG A 331 29.39 3.29 7.30
CA ARG A 331 28.93 4.22 6.27
C ARG A 331 27.52 4.68 6.65
N ALA A 332 27.47 5.82 7.33
CA ALA A 332 26.25 6.45 7.84
C ALA A 332 25.35 5.65 8.82
N PRO A 333 25.86 4.70 9.65
CA PRO A 333 24.98 3.86 10.47
C PRO A 333 24.07 4.69 11.40
N GLY A 334 22.75 4.53 11.23
CA GLY A 334 21.77 5.28 11.99
C GLY A 334 21.91 5.13 13.51
N LEU A 335 22.02 6.25 14.24
CA LEU A 335 22.24 6.26 15.69
C LEU A 335 21.15 5.51 16.49
N THR A 336 19.90 5.55 16.01
CA THR A 336 18.78 4.83 16.65
C THR A 336 19.03 3.32 16.66
N ILE A 337 19.45 2.76 15.52
CA ILE A 337 19.68 1.33 15.36
C ILE A 337 20.88 0.92 16.19
N MET A 338 21.99 1.67 16.10
CA MET A 338 23.20 1.40 16.89
C MET A 338 22.88 1.37 18.39
N ALA A 339 22.15 2.37 18.91
CA ALA A 339 21.75 2.40 20.31
C ALA A 339 20.84 1.24 20.70
N ALA A 340 19.86 0.89 19.86
CA ALA A 340 18.93 -0.21 20.12
C ALA A 340 19.64 -1.57 20.17
N LEU A 341 20.56 -1.83 19.23
CA LEU A 341 21.31 -3.08 19.17
C LEU A 341 22.36 -3.18 20.28
N GLN A 342 23.03 -2.07 20.63
CA GLN A 342 23.97 -2.02 21.74
C GLN A 342 23.29 -2.28 23.10
N ALA A 343 22.06 -1.79 23.28
CA ALA A 343 21.29 -2.01 24.51
C ALA A 343 20.69 -3.43 24.60
N MET A 344 20.77 -4.22 23.54
CA MET A 344 20.11 -5.52 23.47
C MET A 344 20.87 -6.59 24.29
N PRO A 345 20.22 -7.36 25.18
CA PRO A 345 20.93 -8.32 26.03
C PRO A 345 21.56 -9.47 25.24
N GLU A 346 22.83 -9.80 25.50
CA GLU A 346 23.55 -10.87 24.76
C GLU A 346 22.84 -12.23 24.75
N ASN A 347 22.15 -12.58 25.85
CA ASN A 347 21.43 -13.86 26.03
C ASN A 347 19.91 -13.73 25.86
N ALA A 348 19.42 -12.66 25.21
CA ALA A 348 18.00 -12.54 24.90
C ALA A 348 17.61 -13.69 23.96
N SER A 349 17.01 -14.74 24.53
CA SER A 349 16.28 -15.73 23.74
C SER A 349 15.06 -15.02 23.17
N VAL A 350 15.08 -14.86 21.85
CA VAL A 350 13.99 -14.78 20.86
C VAL A 350 12.55 -14.56 21.34
N GLU A 351 12.08 -15.28 22.36
CA GLU A 351 10.71 -15.19 22.87
C GLU A 351 10.42 -13.90 23.66
N VAL A 352 11.44 -13.12 24.05
CA VAL A 352 11.26 -11.90 24.87
C VAL A 352 12.17 -10.76 24.41
N ILE A 353 12.11 -10.36 23.13
CA ILE A 353 12.66 -9.05 22.73
C ILE A 353 11.49 -8.07 22.62
N PRO A 354 11.30 -7.21 23.65
CA PRO A 354 10.26 -6.19 23.59
C PRO A 354 10.55 -5.22 22.46
N ASP A 355 9.52 -4.50 22.02
CA ASP A 355 9.72 -3.40 21.10
C ASP A 355 10.67 -2.36 21.70
N ALA A 356 11.42 -1.69 20.83
CA ALA A 356 12.33 -0.65 21.24
C ALA A 356 11.57 0.43 22.03
N THR A 357 12.13 0.85 23.16
CA THR A 357 11.46 1.81 24.06
C THR A 357 11.63 3.27 23.64
N ASN A 358 12.39 3.52 22.57
CA ASN A 358 12.54 4.86 21.99
C ASN A 358 11.26 5.28 21.26
N GLN A 359 11.21 6.54 20.81
CA GLN A 359 10.11 7.07 19.98
C GLN A 359 10.61 7.45 18.58
N SER A 360 11.63 6.73 18.09
CA SER A 360 12.26 7.04 16.81
C SER A 360 11.38 6.63 15.64
N LYS A 361 11.31 7.51 14.65
CA LYS A 361 10.67 7.33 13.34
C LYS A 361 11.69 7.22 12.20
N GLY A 362 12.99 7.10 12.51
CA GLY A 362 14.05 7.17 11.50
C GLY A 362 13.84 6.22 10.31
N CYS A 363 14.25 6.66 9.13
CA CYS A 363 14.23 5.91 7.86
C CYS A 363 14.90 4.53 7.94
N GLY A 364 15.84 4.35 8.89
CA GLY A 364 16.55 3.10 9.21
C GLY A 364 15.65 1.87 9.39
N THR A 365 14.36 2.08 9.64
CA THR A 365 13.36 1.03 9.61
C THR A 365 12.94 0.60 8.20
N VAL A 366 12.57 1.54 7.33
CA VAL A 366 11.95 1.29 6.03
C VAL A 366 13.00 0.94 4.98
N MET A 367 14.19 1.53 5.03
CA MET A 367 15.26 1.33 4.03
C MET A 367 15.69 -0.14 3.86
N ARG A 368 15.49 -0.96 4.89
CA ARG A 368 15.85 -2.40 4.92
C ARG A 368 14.66 -3.35 4.84
N SER A 369 13.47 -2.85 4.50
CA SER A 369 12.22 -3.60 4.58
C SER A 369 11.74 -4.21 3.25
N ALA A 370 12.34 -3.85 2.12
CA ALA A 370 12.00 -4.46 0.84
C ALA A 370 12.09 -6.00 0.79
N PRO A 371 13.09 -6.67 1.43
CA PRO A 371 13.20 -8.13 1.37
C PRO A 371 12.01 -8.92 1.91
N PHE A 372 11.25 -8.36 2.86
CA PHE A 372 10.05 -9.03 3.38
C PHE A 372 8.97 -9.20 2.29
N GLY A 373 8.88 -8.26 1.35
CA GLY A 373 7.98 -8.38 0.19
C GLY A 373 8.44 -9.38 -0.87
N LEU A 374 9.70 -9.85 -0.81
CA LEU A 374 10.28 -10.73 -1.82
C LEU A 374 10.05 -12.22 -1.53
N VAL A 375 9.65 -12.58 -0.30
CA VAL A 375 9.42 -13.99 0.09
C VAL A 375 8.20 -14.54 -0.68
N PRO A 376 8.37 -15.50 -1.60
CA PRO A 376 7.31 -15.89 -2.54
C PRO A 376 6.07 -16.52 -1.90
N SER A 377 6.25 -17.18 -0.76
CA SER A 377 5.17 -17.91 -0.07
C SER A 377 4.34 -17.08 0.89
N TRP A 378 4.73 -15.82 1.15
CA TRP A 378 4.00 -14.96 2.05
C TRP A 378 2.85 -14.23 1.35
N THR A 379 1.74 -14.07 2.06
CA THR A 379 0.68 -13.15 1.65
C THR A 379 1.14 -11.69 1.78
N PRO A 380 0.45 -10.74 1.13
CA PRO A 380 0.68 -9.31 1.35
C PRO A 380 0.65 -8.91 2.84
N GLU A 381 -0.29 -9.45 3.61
CA GLU A 381 -0.46 -9.19 5.04
C GLU A 381 0.70 -9.77 5.86
N GLU A 382 1.14 -11.00 5.56
CA GLU A 382 2.30 -11.60 6.24
C GLU A 382 3.58 -10.80 5.99
N ALA A 383 3.80 -10.34 4.75
CA ALA A 383 4.94 -9.49 4.40
C ALA A 383 4.92 -8.16 5.17
N TYR A 384 3.74 -7.52 5.27
CA TYR A 384 3.54 -6.30 6.06
C TYR A 384 3.85 -6.55 7.55
N GLU A 385 3.23 -7.57 8.15
CA GLU A 385 3.35 -7.86 9.58
C GLU A 385 4.80 -8.20 9.96
N HIS A 386 5.49 -8.99 9.16
CA HIS A 386 6.88 -9.36 9.41
C HIS A 386 7.82 -8.15 9.33
N ALA A 387 7.64 -7.25 8.37
CA ALA A 387 8.43 -6.02 8.28
C ALA A 387 8.13 -5.07 9.45
N ALA A 388 6.86 -4.88 9.81
CA ALA A 388 6.45 -4.06 10.95
C ALA A 388 7.03 -4.58 12.28
N GLN A 389 7.00 -5.90 12.49
CA GLN A 389 7.62 -6.54 13.66
C GLN A 389 9.15 -6.42 13.66
N ALA A 390 9.79 -6.47 12.50
CA ALA A 390 11.24 -6.32 12.39
C ALA A 390 11.68 -4.87 12.66
N SER A 391 10.92 -3.90 12.17
CA SER A 391 11.05 -2.46 12.49
C SER A 391 11.08 -2.23 14.00
N ALA A 392 10.09 -2.81 14.69
CA ALA A 392 9.85 -2.62 16.11
C ALA A 392 11.01 -3.08 17.02
N ILE A 393 11.92 -3.93 16.52
CA ILE A 393 13.15 -4.32 17.22
C ILE A 393 14.03 -3.11 17.55
N THR A 394 14.00 -2.06 16.71
CA THR A 394 14.95 -0.93 16.77
C THR A 394 14.27 0.43 16.85
N HIS A 395 13.09 0.58 16.28
CA HIS A 395 12.33 1.83 16.25
C HIS A 395 11.03 1.62 17.01
N GLY A 396 10.80 2.37 18.09
CA GLY A 396 9.63 2.17 18.95
C GLY A 396 8.37 2.92 18.53
N HIS A 397 8.48 3.83 17.56
CA HIS A 397 7.33 4.63 17.13
C HIS A 397 6.45 3.85 16.13
N PRO A 398 5.11 3.83 16.26
CA PRO A 398 4.25 3.07 15.34
C PRO A 398 4.37 3.48 13.86
N THR A 399 4.58 4.77 13.57
CA THR A 399 4.83 5.28 12.20
C THR A 399 6.00 4.56 11.51
N ALA A 400 7.09 4.28 12.25
CA ALA A 400 8.21 3.49 11.71
C ALA A 400 7.79 2.08 11.30
N HIS A 401 6.90 1.44 12.08
CA HIS A 401 6.43 0.09 11.82
C HIS A 401 5.51 0.05 10.62
N ILE A 402 4.61 1.02 10.52
CA ILE A 402 3.64 1.15 9.44
C ILE A 402 4.35 1.45 8.12
N ALA A 403 5.31 2.37 8.09
CA ALA A 403 6.09 2.68 6.89
C ALA A 403 6.94 1.49 6.42
N ALA A 404 7.57 0.75 7.35
CA ALA A 404 8.32 -0.47 7.03
C ALA A 404 7.40 -1.56 6.43
N GLY A 405 6.25 -1.80 7.06
CA GLY A 405 5.23 -2.72 6.55
C GLY A 405 4.70 -2.31 5.18
N ALA A 406 4.46 -1.01 4.98
CA ALA A 406 3.95 -0.45 3.73
C ALA A 406 4.90 -0.72 2.55
N LEU A 407 6.22 -0.52 2.72
CA LEU A 407 7.19 -0.87 1.68
C LEU A 407 7.16 -2.36 1.36
N ALA A 408 7.20 -3.23 2.37
CA ALA A 408 7.15 -4.68 2.16
C ALA A 408 5.89 -5.13 1.41
N LEU A 409 4.75 -4.54 1.77
CA LEU A 409 3.46 -4.76 1.12
C LEU A 409 3.46 -4.32 -0.34
N LEU A 410 3.98 -3.11 -0.63
CA LEU A 410 4.13 -2.60 -1.99
C LEU A 410 5.01 -3.53 -2.83
N ILE A 411 6.17 -3.91 -2.32
CA ILE A 411 7.08 -4.84 -3.01
C ILE A 411 6.39 -6.17 -3.29
N ARG A 412 5.64 -6.74 -2.32
CA ARG A 412 4.89 -8.00 -2.49
C ARG A 412 3.87 -7.94 -3.63
N HIS A 413 3.16 -6.81 -3.76
CA HIS A 413 2.23 -6.58 -4.87
C HIS A 413 2.95 -6.46 -6.21
N LEU A 414 4.07 -5.73 -6.27
CA LEU A 414 4.86 -5.55 -7.49
C LEU A 414 5.47 -6.87 -7.98
N VAL A 415 6.01 -7.68 -7.08
CA VAL A 415 6.56 -8.99 -7.46
C VAL A 415 5.49 -10.00 -7.86
N ALA A 416 4.24 -9.81 -7.42
CA ALA A 416 3.07 -10.53 -7.92
C ALA A 416 2.58 -10.04 -9.29
N GLY A 417 3.25 -9.03 -9.88
CA GLY A 417 2.94 -8.51 -11.21
C GLY A 417 1.84 -7.45 -11.24
N GLN A 418 1.46 -6.88 -10.09
CA GLN A 418 0.50 -5.78 -10.08
C GLN A 418 1.12 -4.50 -10.68
N PRO A 419 0.34 -3.70 -11.44
CA PRO A 419 0.76 -2.38 -11.87
C PRO A 419 1.09 -1.46 -10.68
N LEU A 420 2.07 -0.57 -10.85
CA LEU A 420 2.55 0.32 -9.78
C LEU A 420 1.42 1.14 -9.11
N SER A 421 0.57 1.78 -9.92
CA SER A 421 -0.55 2.59 -9.42
C SER A 421 -1.49 1.78 -8.51
N ARG A 422 -1.77 0.53 -8.88
CA ARG A 422 -2.62 -0.38 -8.11
C ARG A 422 -1.93 -0.83 -6.83
N ALA A 423 -0.65 -1.19 -6.91
CA ALA A 423 0.13 -1.62 -5.76
C ALA A 423 0.25 -0.49 -4.71
N VAL A 424 0.44 0.77 -5.14
CA VAL A 424 0.42 1.95 -4.27
C VAL A 424 -0.95 2.19 -3.65
N ALA A 425 -2.03 2.07 -4.42
CA ALA A 425 -3.39 2.22 -3.89
C ALA A 425 -3.73 1.15 -2.84
N ALA A 426 -3.34 -0.10 -3.08
CA ALA A 426 -3.51 -1.20 -2.12
C ALA A 426 -2.69 -0.97 -0.85
N MET A 427 -1.44 -0.54 -0.99
CA MET A 427 -0.59 -0.16 0.14
C MET A 427 -1.23 0.94 0.98
N LEU A 428 -1.68 2.04 0.36
CA LEU A 428 -2.26 3.16 1.09
C LEU A 428 -3.60 2.78 1.78
N ALA A 429 -4.45 1.98 1.12
CA ALA A 429 -5.66 1.46 1.75
C ALA A 429 -5.36 0.62 3.00
N HIS A 430 -4.27 -0.16 2.97
CA HIS A 430 -3.81 -0.93 4.13
C HIS A 430 -3.26 0.00 5.23
N VAL A 431 -2.42 0.98 4.88
CA VAL A 431 -1.85 1.97 5.82
C VAL A 431 -2.96 2.71 6.57
N VAL A 432 -3.96 3.24 5.87
CA VAL A 432 -5.12 3.93 6.48
C VAL A 432 -5.88 3.03 7.45
N SER A 433 -5.93 1.73 7.19
CA SER A 433 -6.59 0.77 8.09
C SER A 433 -5.71 0.35 9.27
N ALA A 434 -4.38 0.38 9.11
CA ALA A 434 -3.42 -0.06 10.12
C ALA A 434 -3.01 1.06 11.09
N GLU A 435 -3.17 2.32 10.67
CA GLU A 435 -2.86 3.49 11.48
C GLU A 435 -3.80 3.61 12.70
N PRO A 436 -3.24 3.78 13.92
CA PRO A 436 -4.03 4.06 15.11
C PRO A 436 -4.81 5.38 15.01
N ASP A 437 -5.96 5.45 15.69
CA ASP A 437 -6.75 6.68 15.79
C ASP A 437 -5.87 7.86 16.25
N GLY A 438 -5.82 8.93 15.44
CA GLY A 438 -5.04 10.13 15.71
C GLY A 438 -3.57 10.07 15.28
N LEU A 439 -3.13 8.98 14.65
CA LEU A 439 -1.79 8.83 14.07
C LEU A 439 -1.89 8.54 12.57
N ALA A 440 -1.95 9.60 11.76
CA ALA A 440 -2.16 9.53 10.32
C ALA A 440 -0.93 9.95 9.50
N GLU A 441 0.27 9.87 10.06
CA GLU A 441 1.48 10.49 9.48
C GLU A 441 1.93 9.83 8.17
N THR A 442 1.83 8.49 8.11
CA THR A 442 2.21 7.73 6.91
C THR A 442 1.18 7.92 5.81
N SER A 443 -0.12 7.81 6.14
CA SER A 443 -1.18 8.08 5.17
C SER A 443 -1.14 9.52 4.67
N THR A 444 -0.95 10.51 5.56
CA THR A 444 -0.87 11.93 5.17
C THR A 444 0.28 12.20 4.21
N SER A 445 1.47 11.63 4.47
CA SER A 445 2.63 11.78 3.58
C SER A 445 2.36 11.18 2.21
N LEU A 446 1.78 9.98 2.15
CA LEU A 446 1.39 9.31 0.90
C LEU A 446 0.21 9.99 0.19
N HIS A 447 -0.71 10.63 0.92
CA HIS A 447 -1.78 11.44 0.35
C HIS A 447 -1.23 12.70 -0.31
N THR A 448 -0.25 13.35 0.31
CA THR A 448 0.43 14.50 -0.28
C THR A 448 1.05 14.15 -1.63
N VAL A 449 1.66 12.96 -1.74
CA VAL A 449 2.15 12.43 -3.03
C VAL A 449 1.03 12.34 -4.05
N ALA A 450 -0.10 11.71 -3.69
CA ALA A 450 -1.24 11.54 -4.58
C ALA A 450 -1.82 12.87 -5.09
N GLU A 451 -1.86 13.90 -4.23
CA GLU A 451 -2.34 15.25 -4.58
C GLU A 451 -1.41 16.01 -5.53
N GLN A 452 -0.12 15.67 -5.57
CA GLN A 452 0.86 16.34 -6.44
C GLN A 452 0.91 15.74 -7.86
N ILE A 453 0.49 14.49 -8.06
CA ILE A 453 0.49 13.82 -9.38
C ILE A 453 -0.30 14.57 -10.48
N PRO A 454 -1.50 15.14 -10.21
CA PRO A 454 -2.24 15.91 -11.22
C PRO A 454 -1.50 17.16 -11.73
N GLY A 455 -0.65 17.75 -10.89
CA GLY A 455 -0.02 19.06 -11.11
C GLY A 455 1.48 19.03 -11.40
N ILE A 456 2.02 17.87 -11.77
CA ILE A 456 3.47 17.67 -11.95
C ILE A 456 4.06 18.77 -12.83
N PRO A 457 5.01 19.56 -12.30
CA PRO A 457 5.67 20.60 -13.08
C PRO A 457 6.62 19.97 -14.13
N ASP A 458 6.99 20.74 -15.16
CA ASP A 458 7.96 20.32 -16.18
C ASP A 458 9.31 19.87 -15.57
N HIS A 459 9.61 20.37 -14.36
CA HIS A 459 10.76 20.01 -13.54
C HIS A 459 10.28 19.59 -12.15
N PRO A 460 9.97 18.30 -11.92
CA PRO A 460 9.58 17.82 -10.60
C PRO A 460 10.75 17.90 -9.63
N ASP A 461 10.44 18.23 -8.37
CA ASP A 461 11.34 18.13 -7.23
C ASP A 461 10.60 17.44 -6.06
N VAL A 462 11.33 17.10 -5.01
CA VAL A 462 10.79 16.39 -3.84
C VAL A 462 10.98 17.14 -2.52
N GLU A 463 11.51 18.37 -2.54
CA GLU A 463 11.81 19.14 -1.31
C GLU A 463 10.54 19.37 -0.47
N GLY A 464 9.38 19.50 -1.12
CA GLY A 464 8.08 19.68 -0.47
C GLY A 464 7.53 18.42 0.23
N LEU A 465 8.12 17.25 0.02
CA LEU A 465 7.71 15.98 0.63
C LEU A 465 8.48 15.65 1.92
N GLY A 466 9.48 16.46 2.26
CA GLY A 466 10.35 16.23 3.41
C GLY A 466 11.81 16.03 3.01
N ALA A 467 12.65 15.74 4.00
CA ALA A 467 14.08 15.56 3.79
C ALA A 467 14.49 14.07 3.86
N GLY A 468 13.54 13.16 4.07
CA GLY A 468 13.76 11.71 4.06
C GLY A 468 14.23 11.11 5.39
N TRP A 469 14.54 11.93 6.41
CA TRP A 469 15.09 11.44 7.69
C TRP A 469 14.15 10.52 8.49
N VAL A 470 12.84 10.65 8.27
CA VAL A 470 11.81 9.82 8.91
C VAL A 470 11.15 8.90 7.88
N ALA A 471 10.71 7.75 8.34
CA ALA A 471 10.31 6.62 7.50
C ALA A 471 9.14 6.96 6.56
N GLU A 472 8.17 7.73 7.03
CA GLU A 472 7.02 8.19 6.23
C GLU A 472 7.43 9.14 5.11
N GLU A 473 8.42 10.03 5.34
CA GLU A 473 8.95 10.95 4.33
C GLU A 473 9.77 10.19 3.29
N ALA A 474 10.69 9.32 3.72
CA ALA A 474 11.53 8.53 2.82
C ALA A 474 10.69 7.68 1.87
N LEU A 475 9.66 7.01 2.42
CA LEU A 475 8.72 6.21 1.64
C LEU A 475 7.92 7.09 0.66
N ALA A 476 7.41 8.24 1.09
CA ALA A 476 6.64 9.14 0.25
C ALA A 476 7.48 9.69 -0.93
N ILE A 477 8.71 10.13 -0.67
CA ILE A 477 9.65 10.60 -1.72
C ILE A 477 9.89 9.50 -2.75
N ALA A 478 10.23 8.28 -2.29
CA ALA A 478 10.52 7.16 -3.18
C ALA A 478 9.30 6.75 -4.03
N VAL A 479 8.10 6.71 -3.44
CA VAL A 479 6.84 6.41 -4.14
C VAL A 479 6.52 7.51 -5.14
N TYR A 480 6.68 8.79 -4.77
CA TYR A 480 6.50 9.90 -5.69
C TYR A 480 7.40 9.74 -6.91
N CYS A 481 8.71 9.57 -6.73
CA CYS A 481 9.67 9.41 -7.82
C CYS A 481 9.30 8.25 -8.76
N ALA A 482 8.89 7.12 -8.22
CA ALA A 482 8.45 5.97 -9.01
C ALA A 482 7.14 6.24 -9.79
N LEU A 483 6.23 7.05 -9.24
CA LEU A 483 4.98 7.45 -9.91
C LEU A 483 5.19 8.54 -10.98
N ILE A 484 6.18 9.42 -10.80
CA ILE A 484 6.56 10.43 -11.81
C ILE A 484 7.18 9.76 -13.04
N PHE A 485 8.01 8.74 -12.81
CA PHE A 485 8.78 8.06 -13.84
C PHE A 485 8.52 6.54 -13.81
N PRO A 486 7.28 6.10 -14.10
CA PRO A 486 6.86 4.72 -13.90
C PRO A 486 7.39 3.76 -14.96
N GLU A 487 7.85 4.25 -16.12
CA GLU A 487 8.22 3.40 -17.25
C GLU A 487 9.64 2.84 -17.15
N ARG A 488 9.85 1.69 -17.80
CA ARG A 488 11.10 0.92 -17.73
C ARG A 488 12.33 1.71 -18.18
N ASP A 489 12.20 2.56 -19.18
CA ASP A 489 13.28 3.40 -19.71
C ASP A 489 13.47 4.70 -18.91
N GLN A 490 12.60 4.97 -17.92
CA GLN A 490 12.65 6.15 -17.08
C GLN A 490 13.29 5.89 -15.70
N VAL A 491 13.68 4.64 -15.40
CA VAL A 491 14.29 4.25 -14.11
C VAL A 491 15.45 5.15 -13.71
N GLU A 492 16.30 5.55 -14.66
CA GLU A 492 17.40 6.47 -14.42
C GLU A 492 16.92 7.86 -13.96
N ASN A 493 15.85 8.39 -14.55
CA ASN A 493 15.28 9.68 -14.15
C ASN A 493 14.62 9.59 -12.77
N ALA A 494 13.95 8.48 -12.47
CA ALA A 494 13.34 8.23 -11.18
C ALA A 494 14.38 8.18 -10.05
N LEU A 495 15.45 7.40 -10.25
CA LEU A 495 16.56 7.31 -9.29
C LEU A 495 17.27 8.65 -9.14
N SER A 496 17.52 9.37 -10.25
CA SER A 496 18.14 10.70 -10.20
C SER A 496 17.31 11.68 -9.40
N LEU A 497 15.98 11.72 -9.58
CA LEU A 497 15.07 12.54 -8.79
C LEU A 497 15.09 12.13 -7.31
N ALA A 498 15.04 10.83 -7.03
CA ALA A 498 15.03 10.29 -5.67
C ALA A 498 16.29 10.63 -4.88
N VAL A 499 17.44 10.84 -5.51
CA VAL A 499 18.70 11.17 -4.80
C VAL A 499 19.12 12.64 -4.94
N THR A 500 18.41 13.43 -5.76
CA THR A 500 18.74 14.86 -6.00
C THR A 500 17.81 15.74 -5.18
N HIS A 501 17.98 15.70 -3.86
CA HIS A 501 17.29 16.56 -2.91
C HIS A 501 18.13 16.75 -1.65
N SER A 502 17.77 17.72 -0.83
CA SER A 502 18.39 17.96 0.47
C SER A 502 18.07 16.82 1.44
N GLY A 503 19.04 16.45 2.27
CA GLY A 503 18.81 15.52 3.38
C GLY A 503 19.29 14.10 3.12
N ASP A 504 18.40 13.15 3.36
CA ASP A 504 18.63 11.70 3.35
C ASP A 504 18.39 11.13 1.95
N SER A 505 19.37 11.31 1.08
CA SER A 505 19.27 10.99 -0.35
C SER A 505 19.56 9.53 -0.67
N ASP A 506 20.33 8.82 0.15
CA ASP A 506 20.58 7.39 -0.01
C ASP A 506 19.36 6.55 0.35
N SER A 507 18.68 6.85 1.46
CA SER A 507 17.46 6.11 1.85
C SER A 507 16.35 6.21 0.82
N THR A 508 16.08 7.41 0.32
CA THR A 508 15.05 7.66 -0.71
C THR A 508 15.43 7.00 -2.04
N GLY A 509 16.70 7.08 -2.43
CA GLY A 509 17.26 6.38 -3.59
C GLY A 509 17.09 4.87 -3.48
N SER A 510 17.48 4.29 -2.34
CA SER A 510 17.41 2.87 -2.03
C SER A 510 15.99 2.33 -2.13
N ILE A 511 15.03 3.00 -1.48
CA ILE A 511 13.62 2.59 -1.51
C ILE A 511 13.05 2.72 -2.94
N CYS A 512 13.36 3.82 -3.65
CA CYS A 512 12.91 4.01 -5.03
C CYS A 512 13.46 2.92 -5.96
N GLY A 513 14.73 2.59 -5.80
CA GLY A 513 15.40 1.51 -6.52
C GLY A 513 14.80 0.14 -6.24
N ASN A 514 14.44 -0.16 -4.98
CA ASN A 514 13.72 -1.38 -4.64
C ASN A 514 12.38 -1.48 -5.39
N ILE A 515 11.59 -0.40 -5.39
CA ILE A 515 10.28 -0.33 -6.04
C ILE A 515 10.40 -0.57 -7.55
N LEU A 516 11.25 0.20 -8.23
CA LEU A 516 11.41 0.13 -9.69
C LEU A 516 12.06 -1.18 -10.13
N GLY A 517 13.01 -1.68 -9.34
CA GLY A 517 13.63 -2.98 -9.55
C GLY A 517 12.64 -4.14 -9.41
N ALA A 518 11.74 -4.11 -8.42
CA ALA A 518 10.67 -5.10 -8.26
C ALA A 518 9.64 -5.03 -9.39
N LEU A 519 9.35 -3.82 -9.88
CA LEU A 519 8.39 -3.55 -10.95
C LEU A 519 8.90 -4.00 -12.33
N HIS A 520 10.14 -3.70 -12.68
CA HIS A 520 10.67 -3.85 -14.04
C HIS A 520 11.76 -4.93 -14.19
N GLY A 521 12.28 -5.45 -13.08
CA GLY A 521 13.36 -6.42 -13.04
C GLY A 521 14.76 -5.83 -13.28
N ILE A 522 15.78 -6.66 -13.10
CA ILE A 522 17.20 -6.24 -13.13
C ILE A 522 17.65 -5.59 -14.45
N ASP A 523 17.03 -5.94 -15.58
CA ASP A 523 17.37 -5.38 -16.89
C ASP A 523 16.89 -3.95 -17.11
N ALA A 524 16.05 -3.43 -16.21
CA ALA A 524 15.66 -2.03 -16.21
C ALA A 524 16.70 -1.12 -15.54
N ILE A 525 17.53 -1.68 -14.66
CA ILE A 525 18.60 -0.93 -14.01
C ILE A 525 19.73 -0.71 -15.04
N PRO A 526 20.16 0.54 -15.29
CA PRO A 526 21.21 0.82 -16.26
C PRO A 526 22.47 -0.03 -16.06
N GLU A 527 22.96 -0.62 -17.17
CA GLU A 527 24.06 -1.59 -17.14
C GLU A 527 25.30 -1.06 -16.41
N ARG A 528 25.63 0.21 -16.63
CA ARG A 528 26.78 0.90 -16.02
C ARG A 528 26.72 0.92 -14.49
N TRP A 529 25.53 1.02 -13.91
CA TRP A 529 25.34 1.04 -12.46
C TRP A 529 25.26 -0.37 -11.90
N ARG A 530 24.40 -1.23 -12.45
CA ARG A 530 24.22 -2.61 -11.94
C ARG A 530 25.48 -3.46 -12.02
N ASN A 531 26.41 -3.16 -12.93
CA ASN A 531 27.68 -3.88 -13.05
C ASN A 531 28.78 -3.32 -12.15
N SER A 532 28.63 -2.11 -11.63
CA SER A 532 29.68 -1.39 -10.89
C SER A 532 29.34 -1.14 -9.43
N VAL A 533 28.09 -1.36 -9.00
CA VAL A 533 27.68 -1.26 -7.60
C VAL A 533 28.46 -2.26 -6.73
N GLU A 534 28.94 -1.80 -5.58
CA GLU A 534 29.70 -2.64 -4.64
C GLU A 534 28.84 -3.82 -4.15
N GLY A 535 29.47 -4.98 -3.95
CA GLY A 535 28.76 -6.16 -3.41
C GLY A 535 27.79 -6.84 -4.39
N ARG A 536 27.71 -6.39 -5.65
CA ARG A 536 26.81 -6.94 -6.69
C ARG A 536 26.70 -8.46 -6.68
N ASP A 537 27.82 -9.17 -6.73
CA ASP A 537 27.80 -10.64 -6.86
C ASP A 537 27.23 -11.31 -5.61
N THR A 538 27.53 -10.79 -4.42
CA THR A 538 26.93 -11.23 -3.15
C THR A 538 25.42 -10.95 -3.13
N ILE A 539 25.01 -9.74 -3.53
CA ILE A 539 23.60 -9.35 -3.60
C ILE A 539 22.81 -10.29 -4.53
N LEU A 540 23.36 -10.60 -5.71
CA LEU A 540 22.76 -11.54 -6.65
C LEU A 540 22.70 -12.97 -6.11
N ALA A 541 23.73 -13.42 -5.39
CA ALA A 541 23.73 -14.74 -4.76
C ALA A 541 22.60 -14.88 -3.71
N VAL A 542 22.40 -13.85 -2.88
CA VAL A 542 21.28 -13.80 -1.92
C VAL A 542 19.95 -13.73 -2.64
N ALA A 543 19.81 -12.87 -3.65
CA ALA A 543 18.61 -12.75 -4.49
C ALA A 543 18.19 -14.09 -5.10
N ASN A 544 19.16 -14.81 -5.68
CA ASN A 544 18.94 -16.12 -6.29
C ASN A 544 18.49 -17.15 -5.26
N THR A 545 19.07 -17.14 -4.07
CA THR A 545 18.66 -18.05 -2.99
C THR A 545 17.23 -17.74 -2.54
N LEU A 546 16.91 -16.46 -2.36
CA LEU A 546 15.58 -15.99 -1.94
C LEU A 546 14.47 -16.36 -2.94
N ALA A 547 14.77 -16.34 -4.24
CA ALA A 547 13.84 -16.74 -5.29
C ALA A 547 13.41 -18.22 -5.23
N HIS A 548 14.15 -19.06 -4.51
CA HIS A 548 13.88 -20.48 -4.33
C HIS A 548 13.39 -20.84 -2.91
N THR A 549 13.18 -19.84 -2.05
CA THR A 549 12.65 -20.06 -0.70
C THR A 549 11.15 -20.39 -0.77
N ASN A 550 10.77 -21.53 -0.20
CA ASN A 550 9.38 -21.98 -0.07
C ASN A 550 8.70 -21.42 1.17
#